data_AF-A0AAJ6YMB4-F1
#
_entry.id   AF-A0AAJ6YMB4-F1
#
_cell.length_a   1.000
_cell.length_b   1.000
_cell.length_c   1.000
_cell.angle_alpha   90.00
_cell.angle_beta   90.00
_cell.angle_gamma   90.00
#
_symmetry.space_group_name_H-M   'P 1'
#
loop_
_entity.id
_entity.type
_entity.pdbx_description
1 polymer ?
#
loop_
_entity_poly.entity_id
_entity_poly.type
_entity_poly.pdbx_seq_one_letter_code
_entity_poly.pdbx_strand_id
1 'polypeptide(L)'
;MYNGVGLPTPRGSGTSGHVQRNCAISFKKEKKKHTEVSKLDPINRQPNKEILEHTRKREIEVKCFELSDALEEEGYTQEEIDIKVTSYRKILLENYEKSKKDKKHTDEYGRPIVHDSHQSAEAQLERNAKLRDAFGLSKIDESNLNSEAHSTARSKNKS
;
A
#
# COMPACT_ATOMS: atom_id res chain seq x y z
N MET A 1 0.99 -17.71 49.76
CA MET A 1 0.50 -17.70 48.35
C MET A 1 1.69 -17.83 47.41
N TYR A 2 1.60 -18.72 46.43
CA TYR A 2 2.64 -18.92 45.41
C TYR A 2 1.99 -18.81 44.04
N ASN A 3 2.55 -17.99 43.14
CA ASN A 3 1.96 -17.69 41.81
C ASN A 3 0.47 -17.28 41.84
N GLY A 4 0.05 -16.55 42.88
CA GLY A 4 -1.35 -16.10 43.03
C GLY A 4 -2.36 -17.20 43.32
N VAL A 5 -1.93 -18.45 43.56
CA VAL A 5 -2.81 -19.58 43.87
C VAL A 5 -2.58 -20.09 45.30
N GLY A 6 -3.66 -20.59 45.91
CA GLY A 6 -3.69 -21.11 47.28
C GLY A 6 -4.03 -20.08 48.37
N LEU A 7 -3.98 -20.52 49.63
CA LEU A 7 -4.30 -19.68 50.80
C LEU A 7 -3.10 -18.80 51.21
N PRO A 8 -3.34 -17.59 51.77
CA PRO A 8 -2.28 -16.75 52.33
C PRO A 8 -1.63 -17.39 53.55
N THR A 9 -2.45 -17.96 54.45
CA THR A 9 -2.03 -18.75 55.62
C THR A 9 -2.96 -19.95 55.81
N PRO A 10 -2.45 -21.15 56.16
CA PRO A 10 -3.28 -22.31 56.42
C PRO A 10 -4.05 -22.23 57.76
N ARG A 11 -3.59 -21.38 58.69
CA ARG A 11 -4.23 -21.16 60.00
C ARG A 11 -5.64 -20.58 59.83
N GLY A 12 -6.62 -21.17 60.51
CA GLY A 12 -8.03 -20.78 60.43
C GLY A 12 -8.81 -21.41 59.27
N SER A 13 -8.14 -22.11 58.34
CA SER A 13 -8.82 -22.78 57.22
C SER A 13 -9.34 -24.19 57.53
N GLY A 14 -8.94 -24.76 58.67
CA GLY A 14 -9.27 -26.14 59.03
C GLY A 14 -8.60 -27.22 58.17
N THR A 15 -7.63 -26.86 57.32
CA THR A 15 -6.89 -27.80 56.46
C THR A 15 -5.37 -27.59 56.56
N SER A 16 -4.58 -28.50 55.96
CA SER A 16 -3.11 -28.40 55.95
C SER A 16 -2.57 -27.32 55.01
N GLY A 17 -3.41 -26.75 54.12
CA GLY A 17 -2.99 -25.76 53.11
C GLY A 17 -2.22 -26.34 51.92
N HIS A 18 -2.25 -27.67 51.72
CA HIS A 18 -1.59 -28.30 50.57
C HIS A 18 -2.33 -27.97 49.26
N VAL A 19 -1.60 -27.47 48.26
CA VAL A 19 -2.16 -27.08 46.96
C VAL A 19 -1.60 -27.98 45.87
N GLN A 20 -2.48 -28.71 45.18
CA GLN A 20 -2.12 -29.56 44.05
C GLN A 20 -2.55 -28.91 42.72
N ARG A 21 -1.72 -29.06 41.68
CA ARG A 21 -2.11 -28.66 40.32
C ARG A 21 -3.24 -29.56 39.80
N ASN A 22 -4.18 -28.99 39.06
CA ASN A 22 -5.20 -29.78 38.37
C ASN A 22 -4.54 -30.55 37.20
N CYS A 23 -4.59 -31.88 37.23
CA CYS A 23 -4.05 -32.74 36.16
C CYS A 23 -4.98 -32.87 34.94
N ALA A 24 -6.27 -32.56 35.07
CA ALA A 24 -7.23 -32.64 33.96
C ALA A 24 -7.10 -31.44 33.01
N ILE A 25 -6.66 -30.28 33.52
CA ILE A 25 -6.40 -29.09 32.70
C ILE A 25 -4.98 -29.18 32.14
N SER A 26 -4.87 -29.74 30.95
CA SER A 26 -3.62 -29.72 30.17
C SER A 26 -3.58 -28.45 29.32
N PHE A 27 -2.99 -27.38 29.86
CA PHE A 27 -2.68 -26.21 29.04
C PHE A 27 -1.59 -26.58 28.03
N LYS A 28 -2.00 -26.96 26.82
CA LYS A 28 -1.09 -26.93 25.67
C LYS A 28 -0.75 -25.46 25.44
N LYS A 29 0.46 -25.03 25.83
CA LYS A 29 1.01 -23.77 25.29
C LYS A 29 1.07 -23.96 23.78
N GLU A 30 0.08 -23.42 23.06
CA GLU A 30 0.15 -23.31 21.62
C GLU A 30 1.40 -22.50 21.30
N LYS A 31 2.47 -23.19 20.88
CA LYS A 31 3.55 -22.53 20.17
C LYS A 31 2.89 -22.02 18.90
N LYS A 32 2.53 -20.73 18.86
CA LYS A 32 2.17 -20.06 17.61
C LYS A 32 3.33 -20.31 16.66
N LYS A 33 3.19 -21.28 15.76
CA LYS A 33 4.09 -21.42 14.62
C LYS A 33 3.84 -20.15 13.83
N HIS A 34 4.75 -19.18 13.90
CA HIS A 34 4.75 -18.09 12.96
C HIS A 34 4.86 -18.75 11.57
N THR A 35 3.75 -18.81 10.86
CA THR A 35 3.73 -19.15 9.44
C THR A 35 4.34 -17.95 8.73
N GLU A 36 5.67 -17.93 8.64
CA GLU A 36 6.47 -16.90 7.96
C GLU A 36 6.25 -16.88 6.43
N VAL A 37 5.31 -17.65 5.92
CA VAL A 37 4.98 -17.77 4.49
C VAL A 37 3.69 -17.06 4.07
N SER A 38 3.03 -16.32 4.97
CA SER A 38 1.80 -15.56 4.65
C SER A 38 1.98 -14.05 4.68
N LYS A 39 3.21 -13.57 4.88
CA LYS A 39 3.64 -12.26 4.37
C LYS A 39 4.34 -12.50 3.04
N LEU A 40 3.66 -13.20 2.13
CA LEU A 40 3.99 -13.04 0.72
C LEU A 40 3.94 -11.54 0.49
N ASP A 41 5.04 -10.99 0.01
CA ASP A 41 5.18 -9.60 -0.37
C ASP A 41 3.87 -9.10 -0.94
N PRO A 42 3.38 -7.89 -0.56
CA PRO A 42 2.16 -7.35 -1.14
C PRO A 42 2.32 -7.53 -2.64
N ILE A 43 1.51 -8.43 -3.22
CA ILE A 43 1.60 -8.86 -4.62
C ILE A 43 1.99 -7.62 -5.38
N ASN A 44 3.19 -7.58 -5.97
CA ASN A 44 3.74 -6.40 -6.66
C ASN A 44 2.76 -6.05 -7.79
N ARG A 45 1.68 -5.35 -7.44
CA ARG A 45 0.60 -5.00 -8.34
C ARG A 45 1.24 -3.97 -9.23
N GLN A 46 1.44 -4.34 -10.47
CA GLN A 46 1.94 -3.40 -11.46
C GLN A 46 0.99 -2.18 -11.47
N PRO A 47 1.53 -0.97 -11.52
CA PRO A 47 0.72 0.23 -11.62
C PRO A 47 -0.09 0.15 -12.90
N ASN A 48 -1.42 0.33 -12.79
CA ASN A 48 -2.26 0.42 -13.97
C ASN A 48 -2.13 1.84 -14.54
N LYS A 49 -1.65 1.93 -15.78
CA LYS A 49 -1.45 3.20 -16.49
C LYS A 49 -2.76 3.95 -16.69
N GLU A 50 -3.87 3.24 -16.93
CA GLU A 50 -5.19 3.85 -17.14
C GLU A 50 -5.67 4.59 -15.89
N ILE A 51 -5.46 4.00 -14.71
CA ILE A 51 -5.83 4.61 -13.43
C ILE A 51 -4.99 5.86 -13.18
N LEU A 52 -3.69 5.78 -13.45
CA LEU A 52 -2.77 6.91 -13.31
C LEU A 52 -3.14 8.07 -14.25
N GLU A 53 -3.50 7.78 -15.50
CA GLU A 53 -3.96 8.79 -16.46
C GLU A 53 -5.32 9.38 -16.07
N HIS A 54 -6.23 8.55 -15.55
CA HIS A 54 -7.53 9.01 -15.09
C HIS A 54 -7.42 9.96 -13.89
N THR A 55 -6.60 9.63 -12.89
CA THR A 55 -6.38 10.53 -11.74
C THR A 55 -5.84 11.89 -12.18
N ARG A 56 -4.89 11.90 -13.13
CA ARG A 56 -4.34 13.14 -13.72
C ARG A 56 -5.38 13.96 -14.47
N LYS A 57 -6.19 13.34 -15.32
CA LYS A 57 -7.29 14.03 -16.03
C LYS A 57 -8.31 14.59 -15.04
N ARG A 58 -8.65 13.83 -14.00
CA ARG A 58 -9.55 14.27 -12.94
C ARG A 58 -9.01 15.50 -12.21
N GLU A 59 -7.72 15.56 -11.90
CA GLU A 59 -7.11 16.73 -11.27
C GLU A 59 -7.25 18.00 -12.12
N ILE A 60 -7.16 17.88 -13.45
CA ILE A 60 -7.37 19.00 -14.38
C ILE A 60 -8.83 19.46 -14.36
N GLU A 61 -9.77 18.51 -14.44
CA GLU A 61 -11.20 18.85 -14.45
C GLU A 61 -11.66 19.42 -13.11
N VAL A 62 -11.12 18.96 -11.97
CA VAL A 62 -11.40 19.56 -10.65
C VAL A 62 -10.98 21.02 -10.63
N LYS A 63 -9.78 21.37 -11.11
CA LYS A 63 -9.34 22.77 -11.19
C LYS A 63 -10.20 23.60 -12.14
N CYS A 64 -10.69 23.01 -13.23
CA CYS A 64 -11.60 23.68 -14.15
C CYS A 64 -12.96 23.95 -13.50
N PHE A 65 -13.45 23.02 -12.68
CA PHE A 65 -14.68 23.15 -11.92
C PHE A 65 -14.56 24.20 -10.81
N GLU A 66 -13.45 24.21 -10.06
CA GLU A 66 -13.17 25.25 -9.07
C GLU A 66 -13.15 26.65 -9.72
N LEU A 67 -12.62 26.77 -10.94
CA LEU A 67 -12.64 28.03 -11.68
C LEU A 67 -14.06 28.41 -12.15
N SER A 68 -14.87 27.46 -12.62
CA SER A 68 -16.25 27.77 -13.01
C SER A 68 -17.05 28.26 -11.80
N ASP A 69 -16.94 27.59 -10.67
CA ASP A 69 -17.64 27.97 -9.43
C ASP A 69 -17.26 29.38 -9.00
N ALA A 70 -15.97 29.72 -9.01
CA ALA A 70 -15.50 31.06 -8.68
C ALA A 70 -16.04 32.15 -9.64
N LEU A 71 -16.11 31.86 -10.94
CA LEU A 71 -16.66 32.82 -11.91
C LEU A 71 -18.19 32.95 -11.82
N GLU A 72 -18.89 31.89 -11.43
CA GLU A 72 -20.33 31.97 -11.13
C GLU A 72 -20.60 32.84 -9.89
N GLU A 73 -19.79 32.70 -8.84
CA GLU A 73 -19.87 33.55 -7.64
C GLU A 73 -19.57 35.03 -7.94
N GLU A 74 -18.64 35.31 -8.87
CA GLU A 74 -18.34 36.66 -9.35
C GLU A 74 -19.43 37.24 -10.29
N GLY A 75 -20.40 36.42 -10.72
CA GLY A 75 -21.55 36.86 -11.51
C GLY A 75 -21.29 36.98 -13.02
N TYR A 76 -20.31 36.25 -13.57
CA TYR A 76 -20.10 36.19 -15.02
C TYR A 76 -21.24 35.47 -15.75
N THR A 77 -21.37 35.76 -17.05
CA THR A 77 -22.33 35.04 -17.90
C THR A 77 -21.82 33.64 -18.25
N GLN A 78 -22.73 32.69 -18.48
CA GLN A 78 -22.38 31.30 -18.81
C GLN A 78 -21.44 31.19 -20.03
N GLU A 79 -21.64 32.03 -21.05
CA GLU A 79 -20.80 32.04 -22.26
C GLU A 79 -19.36 32.48 -21.96
N GLU A 80 -19.17 33.49 -21.10
CA GLU A 80 -17.84 33.95 -20.69
C GLU A 80 -17.13 32.92 -19.82
N ILE A 81 -17.87 32.22 -18.95
CA ILE A 81 -17.36 31.13 -18.12
C ILE A 81 -16.83 30.01 -19.02
N ASP A 82 -17.61 29.56 -20.00
CA ASP A 82 -17.21 28.49 -20.92
C ASP A 82 -15.93 28.84 -21.70
N ILE A 83 -15.81 30.08 -22.19
CA ILE A 83 -14.61 30.55 -22.90
C ILE A 83 -13.39 30.54 -21.97
N LYS A 84 -13.54 31.05 -20.75
CA LYS A 84 -12.45 31.08 -19.76
C LYS A 84 -12.04 29.67 -19.34
N VAL A 85 -12.99 28.81 -18.99
CA VAL A 85 -12.74 27.42 -18.58
C VAL A 85 -12.11 26.61 -19.71
N THR A 86 -12.56 26.76 -20.95
CA THR A 86 -11.95 26.05 -22.10
C THR A 86 -10.51 26.51 -22.36
N SER A 87 -10.23 27.81 -22.22
CA SER A 87 -8.87 28.34 -22.31
C SER A 87 -7.98 27.79 -21.18
N TYR A 88 -8.50 27.76 -19.96
CA TYR A 88 -7.81 27.27 -18.78
C TYR A 88 -7.52 25.76 -18.86
N ARG A 89 -8.47 24.97 -19.35
CA ARG A 89 -8.28 23.54 -19.62
C ARG A 89 -7.11 23.29 -20.58
N LYS A 90 -6.98 24.07 -21.65
CA LYS A 90 -5.85 23.97 -22.60
C LYS A 90 -4.52 24.29 -21.92
N ILE A 91 -4.47 25.35 -21.11
CA ILE A 91 -3.27 25.75 -20.37
C ILE A 91 -2.85 24.65 -19.37
N LEU A 92 -3.80 24.08 -18.63
CA LEU A 92 -3.53 23.00 -17.69
C LEU A 92 -3.01 21.73 -18.39
N LEU A 93 -3.56 21.38 -19.54
CA LEU A 93 -3.08 20.25 -20.35
C LEU A 93 -1.66 20.49 -20.87
N GLU A 94 -1.33 21.69 -21.36
CA GLU A 94 0.04 22.02 -21.79
C GLU A 94 1.04 22.00 -20.64
N ASN A 95 0.66 22.57 -19.49
CA ASN A 95 1.49 22.53 -18.29
C ASN A 95 1.69 21.11 -17.78
N TYR A 96 0.68 20.25 -17.93
CA TYR A 96 0.78 18.84 -17.61
C TYR A 96 1.78 18.11 -18.54
N GLU A 97 1.73 18.33 -19.85
CA GLU A 97 2.70 17.73 -20.78
C GLU A 97 4.14 18.21 -20.53
N LYS A 98 4.30 19.45 -20.04
CA LYS A 98 5.59 19.97 -19.58
C LYS A 98 6.03 19.29 -18.27
N SER A 99 5.16 19.22 -17.26
CA SER A 99 5.47 18.63 -15.95
C SER A 99 5.68 17.12 -15.99
N LYS A 100 5.13 16.41 -16.99
CA LYS A 100 5.45 15.00 -17.25
C LYS A 100 6.96 14.77 -17.46
N LYS A 101 7.70 15.81 -17.86
CA LYS A 101 9.16 15.79 -18.02
C LYS A 101 9.92 16.24 -16.76
N ASP A 102 9.28 17.03 -15.89
CA ASP A 102 9.91 17.62 -14.71
C ASP A 102 9.43 16.97 -13.41
N LYS A 103 10.37 16.27 -12.77
CA LYS A 103 10.43 15.77 -11.37
C LYS A 103 9.12 15.58 -10.61
N LYS A 104 8.88 14.32 -10.21
CA LYS A 104 7.87 13.90 -9.22
C LYS A 104 7.98 14.72 -7.93
N HIS A 105 6.85 15.09 -7.34
CA HIS A 105 6.80 15.83 -6.08
C HIS A 105 7.45 14.98 -4.98
N THR A 106 8.59 15.44 -4.46
CA THR A 106 9.29 14.79 -3.36
C THR A 106 9.27 15.66 -2.11
N ASP A 107 9.16 15.03 -0.95
CA ASP A 107 9.33 15.63 0.36
C ASP A 107 10.74 16.22 0.54
N GLU A 108 10.94 16.98 1.61
CA GLU A 108 12.24 17.51 2.09
C GLU A 108 13.33 16.42 2.19
N TYR A 109 12.92 15.17 2.41
CA TYR A 109 13.79 14.00 2.50
C TYR A 109 13.97 13.25 1.16
N GLY A 110 13.52 13.82 0.05
CA GLY A 110 13.60 13.22 -1.29
C GLY A 110 12.68 12.02 -1.52
N ARG A 111 11.69 11.81 -0.65
CA ARG A 111 10.71 10.71 -0.77
C ARG A 111 9.55 11.18 -1.65
N PRO A 112 9.05 10.36 -2.60
CA PRO A 112 7.89 10.74 -3.39
C PRO A 112 6.67 10.88 -2.47
N ILE A 113 6.00 12.02 -2.55
CA ILE A 113 4.72 12.26 -1.88
C ILE A 113 3.67 11.58 -2.75
N VAL A 114 2.99 10.59 -2.17
CA VAL A 114 2.06 9.76 -2.93
C VAL A 114 0.76 9.60 -2.17
N HIS A 115 -0.35 9.89 -2.84
CA HIS A 115 -1.69 9.80 -2.26
C HIS A 115 -2.45 8.54 -2.70
N ASP A 116 -2.04 7.93 -3.82
CA ASP A 116 -2.71 6.76 -4.39
C ASP A 116 -1.81 5.50 -4.42
N SER A 117 -2.44 4.33 -4.32
CA SER A 117 -1.77 3.02 -4.33
C SER A 117 -1.09 2.71 -5.67
N HIS A 118 -1.63 3.19 -6.79
CA HIS A 118 -1.01 2.99 -8.10
C HIS A 118 0.19 3.90 -8.31
N GLN A 119 0.11 5.15 -7.84
CA GLN A 119 1.24 6.06 -7.85
C GLN A 119 2.37 5.53 -6.94
N SER A 120 2.05 4.93 -5.78
CA SER A 120 3.07 4.37 -4.87
C SER A 120 3.74 3.14 -5.47
N ALA A 121 2.99 2.28 -6.18
CA ALA A 121 3.53 1.16 -6.94
C ALA A 121 4.44 1.62 -8.09
N GLU A 122 4.07 2.67 -8.83
CA GLU A 122 4.94 3.26 -9.86
C GLU A 122 6.23 3.82 -9.27
N ALA A 123 6.15 4.55 -8.16
CA ALA A 123 7.30 5.08 -7.46
C ALA A 123 8.20 3.96 -6.89
N GLN A 124 7.61 2.86 -6.42
CA GLN A 124 8.35 1.69 -5.94
C GLN A 124 9.07 0.97 -7.09
N LEU A 125 8.41 0.79 -8.25
CA LEU A 125 9.06 0.24 -9.44
C LEU A 125 10.24 1.09 -9.91
N GLU A 126 10.08 2.41 -9.94
CA GLU A 126 11.17 3.31 -10.31
C GLU A 126 12.32 3.25 -9.31
N ARG A 127 12.02 3.22 -8.00
CA ARG A 127 13.04 3.09 -6.95
C ARG A 127 13.77 1.75 -7.06
N ASN A 128 13.05 0.66 -7.30
CA ASN A 128 13.63 -0.65 -7.51
C ASN A 128 14.49 -0.70 -8.78
N ALA A 129 14.06 -0.07 -9.88
CA ALA A 129 14.85 0.05 -11.10
C ALA A 129 16.17 0.78 -10.86
N LYS A 130 16.15 1.93 -10.17
CA LYS A 130 17.36 2.67 -9.78
C LYS A 130 18.29 1.84 -8.89
N LEU A 131 17.74 1.08 -7.95
CA LEU A 131 18.53 0.17 -7.12
C LEU A 131 19.16 -0.95 -7.94
N ARG A 132 18.41 -1.57 -8.88
CA ARG A 132 18.94 -2.61 -9.77
C ARG A 132 20.12 -2.08 -10.59
N ASP A 133 19.99 -0.89 -11.15
CA ASP A 133 21.07 -0.24 -11.91
C ASP A 133 22.28 0.04 -11.00
N ALA A 134 22.07 0.55 -9.79
CA ALA A 134 23.12 0.84 -8.83
C ALA A 134 23.87 -0.42 -8.35
N PHE A 135 23.16 -1.54 -8.17
CA PHE A 135 23.76 -2.83 -7.81
C PHE A 135 24.32 -3.61 -9.00
N GLY A 136 24.23 -3.07 -10.22
CA GLY A 136 24.72 -3.75 -11.44
C GLY A 136 23.96 -5.04 -11.76
N LEU A 137 22.72 -5.17 -11.27
CA LEU A 137 21.88 -6.32 -11.56
C LEU A 137 21.33 -6.17 -12.98
N SER A 138 21.82 -6.99 -13.91
CA SER A 138 21.31 -7.01 -15.28
C SER A 138 19.79 -7.24 -15.29
N LYS A 139 19.13 -6.77 -16.36
CA LYS A 139 17.72 -7.08 -16.62
C LYS A 139 17.60 -8.60 -16.80
N ILE A 140 17.29 -9.31 -15.73
CA ILE A 140 16.85 -10.70 -15.80
C ILE A 140 15.47 -10.62 -16.45
N ASP A 141 15.28 -11.29 -17.58
CA ASP A 141 13.99 -11.35 -18.27
C ASP A 141 12.98 -12.09 -17.39
N GLU A 142 12.21 -11.32 -16.62
CA GLU A 142 11.14 -11.78 -15.73
C GLU A 142 10.08 -12.63 -16.46
N SER A 143 10.05 -12.62 -17.81
CA SER A 143 9.21 -13.49 -18.63
C SER A 143 9.52 -14.99 -18.48
N ASN A 144 10.74 -15.36 -18.08
CA ASN A 144 11.13 -16.77 -17.89
C ASN A 144 10.80 -17.33 -16.49
N LEU A 145 10.57 -16.48 -15.49
CA LEU A 145 10.27 -16.93 -14.12
C LEU A 145 8.81 -17.41 -13.97
N ASN A 146 7.88 -16.84 -14.74
CA ASN A 146 6.46 -17.25 -14.71
C ASN A 146 6.20 -18.60 -15.39
N SER A 147 7.06 -19.06 -16.30
CA SER A 147 6.93 -20.40 -16.91
C SER A 147 7.35 -21.54 -15.98
N GLU A 148 8.30 -21.32 -15.06
CA GLU A 148 8.76 -22.34 -14.12
C GLU A 148 7.84 -22.53 -12.90
N ALA A 149 7.15 -21.47 -12.47
CA ALA A 149 6.18 -21.56 -11.37
C ALA A 149 4.94 -22.39 -11.75
N HIS A 150 4.50 -22.33 -13.01
CA HIS A 150 3.36 -23.12 -13.50
C HIS A 150 3.73 -24.56 -13.91
N SER A 151 4.96 -24.83 -14.34
CA SER A 151 5.40 -26.18 -14.71
C SER A 151 5.66 -27.07 -13.48
N THR A 152 6.25 -26.50 -12.42
CA THR A 152 6.55 -27.23 -11.17
C THR A 152 5.30 -27.56 -10.33
N ALA A 153 4.24 -26.77 -10.44
CA ALA A 153 2.95 -27.06 -9.81
C ALA A 153 2.18 -28.21 -10.50
N ARG A 154 2.32 -28.35 -11.83
CA ARG A 154 1.62 -29.39 -12.61
C ARG A 154 2.27 -30.78 -12.45
N SER A 155 3.56 -30.84 -12.16
CA SER A 155 4.29 -32.11 -11.94
C SER A 155 3.99 -32.78 -10.61
N LYS A 156 3.56 -32.04 -9.57
CA LYS A 156 3.35 -32.59 -8.22
C LYS A 156 1.97 -33.23 -8.01
N ASN A 157 1.03 -33.04 -8.92
CA ASN A 157 -0.33 -33.60 -8.84
C ASN A 157 -0.50 -34.91 -9.65
N LYS A 158 0.59 -35.56 -10.04
CA LYS A 158 0.56 -36.78 -10.88
C LYS A 158 1.34 -37.98 -10.31
N SER A 159 1.59 -37.99 -9.00
CA SER A 159 2.17 -39.12 -8.27
C SER A 159 1.25 -39.55 -7.15
#